data_AF-A0A8J3TSD3-F1
#
_entry.id   AF-A0A8J3TSD3-F1
#
_cell.length_a   1.000
_cell.length_b   1.000
_cell.length_c   1.000
_cell.angle_alpha   90.00
_cell.angle_beta   90.00
_cell.angle_gamma   90.00
#
_symmetry.space_group_name_H-M   'P 1'
#
loop_
_entity.id
_entity.type
_entity.pdbx_description
1 polymer ?
#
loop_
_entity_poly.entity_id
_entity_poly.type
_entity_poly.pdbx_seq_one_letter_code
_entity_poly.pdbx_strand_id
1 'polypeptide(L)'
;MTTDITLDGTTLTCEQVGAVARGEARVAVGSTAAAQAAWRASSQLHGPVYGRTTGVGANKDVAVHEQGLDLVRSHAGGAGPMVEEERARAMLVIRLNQILRGGSGVNPGVLPVLAYAINGGFTPPVRLYGAIGTGDLTALSTAALCLTGEVPWRRASWSPEKEPSFALSGSDALPFMSANAMTLGDAALACAGLRPLLEASIGVAAQSWRAVDASDEPLEQPVQDARRHPGQARVATRLRRLLVPGPSPRLQDPYGYRALPQVHGAAFDALDTAEQVVTTDMNSAAENPLIAGGRAWHNGNFHTAPVALALDGLRAALVQTASLSTARLATMMEPAYTGLIPFLADRPGASGALILEYVAYDALATLRNLAAPVTLGGAVLSRSVEDHAGFGTQAARACLATREPYEIVLACELVAAVRAQRQRGRSSDVPLDPRMEDRPLDADIEAARTALPAFA
;
A
#
# COMPACT_ATOMS: atom_id res chain seq x y z
N MET A 1 10.91 -22.82 -3.66
CA MET A 1 9.99 -22.94 -4.81
C MET A 1 9.20 -21.65 -4.84
N THR A 2 9.21 -20.92 -5.96
CA THR A 2 8.33 -19.75 -6.13
C THR A 2 6.88 -20.25 -6.25
N THR A 3 5.98 -19.66 -5.48
CA THR A 3 4.55 -20.02 -5.52
C THR A 3 3.91 -19.39 -6.76
N ASP A 4 3.17 -20.19 -7.52
CA ASP A 4 2.36 -19.69 -8.65
C ASP A 4 1.00 -19.22 -8.15
N ILE A 5 0.67 -17.96 -8.43
CA ILE A 5 -0.62 -17.34 -8.12
C ILE A 5 -1.45 -17.35 -9.40
N THR A 6 -2.55 -18.10 -9.39
CA THR A 6 -3.48 -18.11 -10.52
C THR A 6 -4.40 -16.91 -10.42
N LEU A 7 -4.32 -16.02 -11.42
CA LEU A 7 -5.23 -14.89 -11.55
C LEU A 7 -6.50 -15.37 -12.26
N ASP A 8 -7.66 -15.07 -11.67
CA ASP A 8 -8.97 -15.48 -12.20
C ASP A 8 -9.94 -14.30 -12.41
N GLY A 9 -9.48 -13.09 -12.08
CA GLY A 9 -10.25 -11.86 -12.15
C GLY A 9 -11.07 -11.53 -10.91
N THR A 10 -11.12 -12.41 -9.91
CA THR A 10 -12.08 -12.30 -8.80
C THR A 10 -11.49 -12.47 -7.39
N THR A 11 -10.37 -13.17 -7.23
CA THR A 11 -9.84 -13.53 -5.90
C THR A 11 -8.44 -12.98 -5.59
N LEU A 12 -7.94 -12.03 -6.36
CA LEU A 12 -6.64 -11.41 -6.10
C LEU A 12 -6.67 -10.71 -4.73
N THR A 13 -5.61 -10.83 -3.94
CA THR A 13 -5.45 -10.15 -2.64
C THR A 13 -4.28 -9.16 -2.64
N CYS A 14 -4.28 -8.18 -1.75
CA CYS A 14 -3.18 -7.20 -1.63
C CYS A 14 -1.82 -7.90 -1.36
N GLU A 15 -1.81 -8.94 -0.53
CA GLU A 15 -0.63 -9.75 -0.23
C GLU A 15 -0.06 -10.41 -1.48
N GLN A 16 -0.92 -11.03 -2.29
CA GLN A 16 -0.53 -11.65 -3.56
C GLN A 16 0.02 -10.64 -4.57
N VAL A 17 -0.56 -9.44 -4.65
CA VAL A 17 -0.01 -8.34 -5.45
C VAL A 17 1.40 -8.00 -4.99
N GLY A 18 1.61 -7.83 -3.68
CA GLY A 18 2.92 -7.55 -3.10
C GLY A 18 3.96 -8.64 -3.38
N ALA A 19 3.58 -9.91 -3.19
CA ALA A 19 4.48 -11.05 -3.44
C ALA A 19 4.94 -11.09 -4.91
N VAL A 20 4.04 -10.87 -5.87
CA VAL A 20 4.42 -10.84 -7.29
C VAL A 20 5.25 -9.59 -7.61
N ALA A 21 4.86 -8.43 -7.09
CA ALA A 21 5.54 -7.16 -7.33
C ALA A 21 7.03 -7.22 -6.92
N ARG A 22 7.32 -7.87 -5.78
CA ARG A 22 8.67 -8.11 -5.25
C ARG A 22 9.40 -9.30 -5.89
N GLY A 23 8.75 -10.06 -6.77
CA GLY A 23 9.33 -11.23 -7.43
C GLY A 23 9.40 -12.49 -6.56
N GLU A 24 8.66 -12.53 -5.45
CA GLU A 24 8.55 -13.67 -4.53
C GLU A 24 7.58 -14.75 -5.06
N ALA A 25 6.69 -14.35 -5.97
CA ALA A 25 5.70 -15.21 -6.62
C ALA A 25 5.60 -14.94 -8.12
N ARG A 26 5.08 -15.93 -8.85
CA ARG A 26 4.80 -15.83 -10.29
C ARG A 26 3.30 -15.80 -10.53
N VAL A 27 2.87 -15.30 -11.69
CA VAL A 27 1.46 -15.32 -12.10
C VAL A 27 1.19 -16.40 -13.13
N ALA A 28 0.08 -17.10 -12.96
CA ALA A 28 -0.52 -17.96 -13.97
C ALA A 28 -1.86 -17.36 -14.42
N VAL A 29 -2.18 -17.47 -15.71
CA VAL A 29 -3.46 -17.00 -16.26
C VAL A 29 -4.51 -18.09 -16.05
N GLY A 30 -5.57 -17.79 -15.29
CA GLY A 30 -6.71 -18.66 -15.12
C GLY A 30 -7.64 -18.69 -16.33
N SER A 31 -8.94 -18.94 -16.10
CA SER A 31 -9.92 -19.00 -17.17
C SER A 31 -10.05 -17.67 -17.91
N THR A 32 -9.94 -17.70 -19.24
CA THR A 32 -10.10 -16.50 -20.09
C THR A 32 -11.52 -16.37 -20.66
N ALA A 33 -12.45 -17.22 -20.26
CA ALA A 33 -13.79 -17.31 -20.86
C ALA A 33 -14.59 -15.99 -20.75
N ALA A 34 -14.52 -15.31 -19.60
CA ALA A 34 -15.21 -14.04 -19.38
C ALA A 34 -14.62 -12.92 -20.27
N ALA A 35 -13.29 -12.82 -20.34
CA ALA A 35 -12.59 -11.89 -21.22
C ALA A 35 -12.93 -12.14 -22.70
N GLN A 36 -12.92 -13.41 -23.14
CA GLN A 36 -13.30 -13.79 -24.50
C GLN A 36 -14.76 -13.43 -24.84
N ALA A 37 -15.69 -13.67 -23.91
CA ALA A 37 -17.09 -13.33 -24.10
C ALA A 37 -17.29 -11.82 -24.27
N ALA A 38 -16.64 -11.02 -23.41
CA ALA A 38 -16.69 -9.56 -23.50
C ALA A 38 -16.07 -9.03 -24.80
N TRP A 39 -14.91 -9.56 -25.22
CA TRP A 39 -14.28 -9.19 -26.48
C TRP A 39 -15.14 -9.51 -27.71
N ARG A 40 -15.74 -10.72 -27.77
CA ARG A 40 -16.67 -11.09 -28.85
C ARG A 40 -17.88 -10.17 -28.89
N ALA A 41 -18.50 -9.92 -27.73
CA ALA A 41 -19.63 -8.99 -27.64
C ALA A 41 -19.23 -7.58 -28.11
N SER A 42 -18.02 -7.12 -27.77
CA SER A 42 -17.53 -5.80 -28.17
C SER A 42 -17.43 -5.66 -29.69
N SER A 43 -17.01 -6.72 -30.39
CA SER A 43 -16.91 -6.74 -31.86
C SER A 43 -18.25 -6.68 -32.61
N GLN A 44 -19.36 -7.01 -31.91
CA GLN A 44 -20.70 -7.04 -32.46
C GLN A 44 -21.53 -5.79 -32.10
N LEU A 45 -20.92 -4.81 -31.42
CA LEU A 45 -21.61 -3.59 -31.04
C LEU A 45 -21.91 -2.73 -32.27
N HIS A 46 -23.10 -2.14 -32.28
CA HIS A 46 -23.54 -1.18 -33.29
C HIS A 46 -23.86 0.16 -32.62
N GLY A 47 -23.68 1.25 -33.37
CA GLY A 47 -23.98 2.61 -32.91
C GLY A 47 -22.82 3.29 -32.16
N PRO A 48 -23.10 4.43 -31.49
CA PRO A 48 -22.08 5.22 -30.81
C PRO A 48 -21.58 4.53 -29.53
N VAL A 49 -20.27 4.33 -29.44
CA VAL A 49 -19.57 3.72 -28.33
C VAL A 49 -18.34 4.59 -28.00
N TYR A 50 -18.39 5.23 -26.82
CA TYR A 50 -17.32 6.06 -26.25
C TYR A 50 -15.92 5.45 -26.44
N GLY A 51 -15.02 6.23 -27.05
CA GLY A 51 -13.62 5.85 -27.34
C GLY A 51 -13.43 4.65 -28.26
N ARG A 52 -14.48 4.24 -28.97
CA ARG A 52 -14.41 3.24 -30.05
C ARG A 52 -14.91 3.82 -31.36
N THR A 53 -16.16 4.27 -31.41
CA THR A 53 -16.77 4.93 -32.58
C THR A 53 -16.97 6.43 -32.36
N THR A 54 -16.63 6.93 -31.17
CA THR A 54 -16.57 8.38 -30.86
C THR A 54 -15.24 8.76 -30.20
N GLY A 55 -14.98 10.07 -30.11
CA GLY A 55 -13.90 10.66 -29.31
C GLY A 55 -13.98 10.33 -27.83
N VAL A 56 -12.97 10.78 -27.08
CA VAL A 56 -12.91 10.69 -25.61
C VAL A 56 -12.94 12.06 -24.96
N GLY A 57 -13.26 12.12 -23.66
CA GLY A 57 -13.35 13.35 -22.89
C GLY A 57 -14.36 14.34 -23.50
N ALA A 58 -13.95 15.59 -23.65
CA ALA A 58 -14.75 16.64 -24.31
C ALA A 58 -15.18 16.31 -25.75
N ASN A 59 -14.50 15.37 -26.41
CA ASN A 59 -14.80 14.96 -27.78
C ASN A 59 -15.75 13.74 -27.85
N LYS A 60 -16.41 13.36 -26.74
CA LYS A 60 -17.29 12.19 -26.65
C LYS A 60 -18.42 12.14 -27.70
N ASP A 61 -18.85 13.31 -28.19
CA ASP A 61 -19.93 13.45 -29.19
C ASP A 61 -19.40 13.50 -30.64
N VAL A 62 -18.08 13.49 -30.84
CA VAL A 62 -17.45 13.51 -32.17
C VAL A 62 -17.29 12.09 -32.68
N ALA A 63 -17.93 11.76 -33.80
CA ALA A 63 -17.78 10.45 -34.45
C ALA A 63 -16.36 10.26 -35.00
N VAL A 64 -15.82 9.05 -34.88
CA VAL A 64 -14.52 8.66 -35.45
C VAL A 64 -14.68 7.36 -36.24
N HIS A 65 -14.08 7.31 -37.43
CA HIS A 65 -14.13 6.12 -38.26
C HIS A 65 -13.06 5.09 -37.87
N GLU A 66 -11.84 5.54 -37.52
CA GLU A 66 -10.77 4.74 -36.91
C GLU A 66 -9.82 5.67 -36.13
N GLN A 67 -9.73 5.54 -34.80
CA GLN A 67 -8.72 6.28 -34.00
C GLN A 67 -7.32 5.64 -34.06
N GLY A 68 -7.21 4.39 -34.55
CA GLY A 68 -5.97 3.62 -34.51
C GLY A 68 -5.37 3.60 -33.10
N LEU A 69 -4.04 3.68 -33.01
CA LEU A 69 -3.31 3.78 -31.75
C LEU A 69 -2.99 5.23 -31.34
N ASP A 70 -3.50 6.23 -32.07
CA ASP A 70 -3.24 7.65 -31.75
C ASP A 70 -3.81 8.05 -30.39
N LEU A 71 -4.90 7.40 -29.98
CA LEU A 71 -5.45 7.52 -28.64
C LEU A 71 -4.41 7.10 -27.58
N VAL A 72 -3.73 5.96 -27.78
CA VAL A 72 -2.69 5.50 -26.87
C VAL A 72 -1.52 6.50 -26.85
N ARG A 73 -1.05 6.94 -28.02
CA ARG A 73 0.08 7.88 -28.13
C ARG A 73 -0.17 9.20 -27.44
N SER A 74 -1.36 9.78 -27.63
CA SER A 74 -1.74 11.06 -27.01
C SER A 74 -1.89 10.98 -25.49
N HIS A 75 -2.22 9.81 -24.94
CA HIS A 75 -2.43 9.63 -23.51
C HIS A 75 -1.15 9.22 -22.76
N ALA A 76 -0.11 8.73 -23.45
CA ALA A 76 1.21 8.39 -22.90
C ALA A 76 2.09 9.62 -22.53
N GLY A 77 1.49 10.66 -21.94
CA GLY A 77 2.11 11.97 -21.66
C GLY A 77 2.59 12.20 -20.22
N GLY A 78 3.17 11.19 -19.56
CA GLY A 78 3.55 11.29 -18.14
C GLY A 78 4.83 12.09 -17.88
N ALA A 79 4.97 12.63 -16.67
CA ALA A 79 6.11 13.49 -16.30
C ALA A 79 6.74 13.14 -14.94
N GLY A 80 7.94 13.67 -14.69
CA GLY A 80 8.66 13.51 -13.43
C GLY A 80 9.54 12.25 -13.35
N PRO A 81 9.93 11.83 -12.13
CA PRO A 81 10.76 10.65 -11.95
C PRO A 81 10.04 9.39 -12.43
N MET A 82 10.85 8.39 -12.78
CA MET A 82 10.35 7.06 -13.08
C MET A 82 9.79 6.42 -11.82
N VAL A 83 8.67 5.71 -11.95
CA VAL A 83 8.20 4.86 -10.86
C VAL A 83 9.09 3.62 -10.72
N GLU A 84 9.15 3.10 -9.51
CA GLU A 84 9.89 1.89 -9.15
C GLU A 84 9.32 0.66 -9.89
N GLU A 85 10.19 -0.30 -10.20
CA GLU A 85 9.79 -1.51 -10.95
C GLU A 85 8.73 -2.33 -10.21
N GLU A 86 8.80 -2.38 -8.88
CA GLU A 86 7.82 -3.05 -8.02
C GLU A 86 6.40 -2.50 -8.27
N ARG A 87 6.25 -1.17 -8.29
CA ARG A 87 4.95 -0.49 -8.50
C ARG A 87 4.44 -0.68 -9.92
N ALA A 88 5.33 -0.55 -10.92
CA ALA A 88 4.96 -0.82 -12.31
C ALA A 88 4.55 -2.29 -12.52
N ARG A 89 5.17 -3.24 -11.83
CA ARG A 89 4.80 -4.66 -11.85
C ARG A 89 3.45 -4.90 -11.19
N ALA A 90 3.18 -4.28 -10.03
CA ALA A 90 1.88 -4.32 -9.37
C ALA A 90 0.75 -3.82 -10.29
N MET A 91 0.99 -2.73 -11.05
CA MET A 91 0.06 -2.25 -12.07
C MET A 91 -0.26 -3.32 -13.12
N LEU A 92 0.75 -4.01 -13.65
CA LEU A 92 0.53 -5.06 -14.66
C LEU A 92 -0.27 -6.23 -14.09
N VAL A 93 0.01 -6.65 -12.84
CA VAL A 93 -0.73 -7.74 -12.16
C VAL A 93 -2.21 -7.39 -12.04
N ILE A 94 -2.52 -6.20 -11.58
CA ILE A 94 -3.92 -5.75 -11.44
C ILE A 94 -4.58 -5.61 -12.80
N ARG A 95 -3.90 -5.04 -13.80
CA ARG A 95 -4.49 -4.91 -15.14
C ARG A 95 -4.79 -6.27 -15.75
N LEU A 96 -3.89 -7.23 -15.61
CA LEU A 96 -4.12 -8.61 -16.07
C LEU A 96 -5.36 -9.20 -15.39
N ASN A 97 -5.47 -9.08 -14.06
CA ASN A 97 -6.62 -9.57 -13.31
C ASN A 97 -7.93 -8.89 -13.74
N GLN A 98 -7.95 -7.57 -13.92
CA GLN A 98 -9.14 -6.84 -14.38
C GLN A 98 -9.57 -7.25 -15.79
N ILE A 99 -8.63 -7.52 -16.70
CA ILE A 99 -8.98 -8.04 -18.03
C ILE A 99 -9.59 -9.43 -17.92
N LEU A 100 -9.07 -10.29 -17.04
CA LEU A 100 -9.63 -11.64 -16.79
C LEU A 100 -11.06 -11.60 -16.24
N ARG A 101 -11.39 -10.62 -15.40
CA ARG A 101 -12.75 -10.42 -14.87
C ARG A 101 -13.78 -10.28 -15.98
N GLY A 102 -13.35 -9.87 -17.18
CA GLY A 102 -14.19 -9.57 -18.32
C GLY A 102 -14.87 -8.22 -18.16
N GLY A 103 -15.47 -7.71 -19.23
CA GLY A 103 -16.16 -6.43 -19.24
C GLY A 103 -15.42 -5.29 -19.93
N SER A 104 -14.09 -5.34 -20.08
CA SER A 104 -13.34 -4.34 -20.86
C SER A 104 -13.62 -4.42 -22.36
N GLY A 105 -13.72 -5.64 -22.88
CA GLY A 105 -13.84 -5.90 -24.32
C GLY A 105 -12.52 -5.84 -25.09
N VAL A 106 -11.37 -5.83 -24.40
CA VAL A 106 -10.01 -5.93 -24.99
C VAL A 106 -9.73 -7.34 -25.51
N ASN A 107 -8.91 -7.47 -26.56
CA ASN A 107 -8.49 -8.76 -27.08
C ASN A 107 -7.76 -9.60 -26.01
N PRO A 108 -8.31 -10.76 -25.61
CA PRO A 108 -7.76 -11.58 -24.54
C PRO A 108 -6.41 -12.22 -24.87
N GLY A 109 -5.96 -12.17 -26.13
CA GLY A 109 -4.62 -12.60 -26.52
C GLY A 109 -3.49 -11.84 -25.80
N VAL A 110 -3.78 -10.66 -25.23
CA VAL A 110 -2.82 -9.88 -24.44
C VAL A 110 -2.50 -10.52 -23.08
N LEU A 111 -3.41 -11.32 -22.51
CA LEU A 111 -3.27 -11.92 -21.18
C LEU A 111 -2.00 -12.76 -20.98
N PRO A 112 -1.69 -13.76 -21.85
CA PRO A 112 -0.44 -14.50 -21.74
C PRO A 112 0.81 -13.62 -21.95
N VAL A 113 0.71 -12.53 -22.72
CA VAL A 113 1.82 -11.59 -22.93
C VAL A 113 2.09 -10.75 -21.67
N LEU A 114 1.04 -10.31 -20.98
CA LEU A 114 1.20 -9.62 -19.68
C LEU A 114 1.78 -10.57 -18.62
N ALA A 115 1.32 -11.82 -18.57
CA ALA A 115 1.88 -12.83 -17.66
C ALA A 115 3.38 -13.07 -17.95
N TYR A 116 3.76 -13.15 -19.23
CA TYR A 116 5.15 -13.24 -19.66
C TYR A 116 5.96 -12.00 -19.24
N ALA A 117 5.41 -10.79 -19.40
CA ALA A 117 6.07 -9.56 -18.97
C ALA A 117 6.34 -9.56 -17.46
N ILE A 118 5.30 -9.84 -16.65
CA ILE A 118 5.38 -9.87 -15.18
C ILE A 118 6.42 -10.89 -14.71
N ASN A 119 6.30 -12.14 -15.17
CA ASN A 119 7.18 -13.24 -14.78
C ASN A 119 8.60 -13.13 -15.35
N GLY A 120 8.74 -12.44 -16.49
CA GLY A 120 10.00 -12.26 -17.20
C GLY A 120 10.79 -11.03 -16.76
N GLY A 121 10.36 -10.30 -15.73
CA GLY A 121 11.13 -9.15 -15.24
C GLY A 121 10.90 -7.84 -16.00
N PHE A 122 9.91 -7.79 -16.90
CA PHE A 122 9.63 -6.61 -17.72
C PHE A 122 8.63 -5.67 -17.06
N THR A 123 8.91 -4.37 -17.11
CA THR A 123 8.02 -3.32 -16.60
C THR A 123 7.96 -2.12 -17.56
N PRO A 124 6.80 -1.46 -17.70
CA PRO A 124 6.70 -0.28 -18.54
C PRO A 124 7.43 0.92 -17.90
N PRO A 125 8.04 1.83 -18.68
CA PRO A 125 8.72 3.01 -18.16
C PRO A 125 7.74 4.12 -17.74
N VAL A 126 6.95 3.87 -16.70
CA VAL A 126 5.92 4.79 -16.21
C VAL A 126 6.55 5.96 -15.43
N ARG A 127 5.99 7.15 -15.64
CA ARG A 127 6.38 8.40 -14.97
C ARG A 127 5.43 8.72 -13.82
N LEU A 128 5.93 9.36 -12.77
CA LEU A 128 5.17 9.60 -11.55
C LEU A 128 3.93 10.49 -11.77
N TYR A 129 3.99 11.56 -12.53
CA TYR A 129 2.85 12.48 -12.71
C TYR A 129 2.03 12.12 -13.95
N GLY A 130 0.70 12.10 -13.83
CA GLY A 130 -0.22 11.80 -14.93
C GLY A 130 -1.60 11.24 -14.56
N ALA A 131 -1.91 11.06 -13.27
CA ALA A 131 -3.19 10.49 -12.83
C ALA A 131 -3.74 11.18 -11.56
N ILE A 132 -5.07 11.17 -11.44
CA ILE A 132 -5.84 11.84 -10.38
C ILE A 132 -7.00 10.96 -9.85
N GLY A 133 -6.98 9.66 -10.12
CA GLY A 133 -7.99 8.71 -9.63
C GLY A 133 -9.26 8.59 -10.49
N THR A 134 -9.18 8.92 -11.78
CA THR A 134 -10.25 8.78 -12.78
C THR A 134 -9.84 7.90 -13.97
N GLY A 135 -8.91 6.96 -13.73
CA GLY A 135 -8.21 6.17 -14.74
C GLY A 135 -6.73 6.54 -14.78
N ASP A 136 -5.86 5.53 -14.76
CA ASP A 136 -4.41 5.67 -14.88
C ASP A 136 -3.99 5.68 -16.36
N LEU A 137 -4.66 6.53 -17.15
CA LEU A 137 -4.58 6.55 -18.61
C LEU A 137 -3.13 6.61 -19.07
N THR A 138 -2.35 7.54 -18.51
CA THR A 138 -0.94 7.72 -18.88
C THR A 138 -0.07 6.49 -18.63
N ALA A 139 -0.22 5.84 -17.48
CA ALA A 139 0.59 4.68 -17.15
C ALA A 139 0.24 3.47 -18.03
N LEU A 140 -1.05 3.25 -18.28
CA LEU A 140 -1.52 2.14 -19.10
C LEU A 140 -1.33 2.39 -20.60
N SER A 141 -1.37 3.64 -21.06
CA SER A 141 -0.99 3.99 -22.42
C SER A 141 0.49 3.73 -22.68
N THR A 142 1.38 4.06 -21.74
CA THR A 142 2.80 3.68 -21.83
C THR A 142 2.97 2.17 -21.91
N ALA A 143 2.24 1.40 -21.10
CA ALA A 143 2.27 -0.07 -21.17
C ALA A 143 1.77 -0.62 -22.52
N ALA A 144 0.74 0.00 -23.09
CA ALA A 144 0.25 -0.34 -24.43
C ALA A 144 1.31 -0.05 -25.51
N LEU A 145 2.02 1.08 -25.44
CA LEU A 145 3.12 1.38 -26.38
C LEU A 145 4.30 0.41 -26.22
N CYS A 146 4.53 -0.14 -25.03
CA CYS A 146 5.50 -1.21 -24.84
C CYS A 146 5.07 -2.51 -25.54
N LEU A 147 3.79 -2.86 -25.47
CA LEU A 147 3.26 -4.04 -26.17
C LEU A 147 3.39 -3.90 -27.71
N THR A 148 3.23 -2.69 -28.24
CA THR A 148 3.35 -2.43 -29.69
C THR A 148 4.79 -2.24 -30.16
N GLY A 149 5.75 -2.15 -29.24
CA GLY A 149 7.17 -1.94 -29.55
C GLY A 149 7.55 -0.49 -29.85
N GLU A 150 6.63 0.48 -29.65
CA GLU A 150 6.91 1.91 -29.82
C GLU A 150 7.71 2.50 -28.65
N VAL A 151 7.60 1.89 -27.46
CA VAL A 151 8.36 2.27 -26.26
C VAL A 151 9.07 1.04 -25.71
N PRO A 152 10.38 1.09 -25.43
CA PRO A 152 11.09 -0.07 -24.91
C PRO A 152 10.60 -0.44 -23.50
N TRP A 153 10.57 -1.73 -23.19
CA TRP A 153 10.36 -2.19 -21.83
C TRP A 153 11.59 -1.88 -20.96
N ARG A 154 11.36 -1.60 -19.68
CA ARG A 154 12.41 -1.80 -18.69
C ARG A 154 12.51 -3.28 -18.38
N ARG A 155 13.72 -3.75 -18.08
CA ARG A 155 13.98 -5.16 -17.80
C ARG A 155 14.95 -5.32 -16.63
N ALA A 156 14.62 -6.24 -15.73
CA ALA A 156 15.56 -6.71 -14.72
C ALA A 156 16.77 -7.40 -15.38
N SER A 157 17.90 -7.49 -14.66
CA SER A 157 19.14 -8.08 -15.17
C SER A 157 19.02 -9.53 -15.65
N TRP A 158 18.06 -10.28 -15.10
CA TRP A 158 17.77 -11.68 -15.41
C TRP A 158 16.67 -11.87 -16.47
N SER A 159 16.13 -10.78 -17.02
CA SER A 159 15.02 -10.87 -17.98
C SER A 159 15.45 -11.56 -19.28
N PRO A 160 14.55 -12.31 -19.95
CA PRO A 160 14.82 -12.86 -21.27
C PRO A 160 15.21 -11.80 -22.31
N GLU A 161 15.84 -12.22 -23.41
CA GLU A 161 16.19 -11.30 -24.51
C GLU A 161 14.98 -10.79 -25.27
N LYS A 162 13.97 -11.66 -25.47
CA LYS A 162 12.77 -11.32 -26.24
C LYS A 162 11.80 -10.51 -25.39
N GLU A 163 11.57 -9.26 -25.78
CA GLU A 163 10.58 -8.40 -25.14
C GLU A 163 9.14 -8.90 -25.36
N PRO A 164 8.22 -8.65 -24.41
CA PRO A 164 6.80 -8.89 -24.60
C PRO A 164 6.26 -8.02 -25.75
N SER A 165 5.52 -8.64 -26.67
CA SER A 165 4.89 -7.91 -27.78
C SER A 165 3.49 -8.45 -28.07
N PHE A 166 2.57 -7.53 -28.32
CA PHE A 166 1.19 -7.82 -28.70
C PHE A 166 0.67 -6.71 -29.63
N ALA A 167 0.13 -7.09 -30.79
CA ALA A 167 -0.41 -6.16 -31.77
C ALA A 167 -1.80 -5.64 -31.31
N LEU A 168 -1.80 -4.65 -30.42
CA LEU A 168 -3.02 -3.93 -30.03
C LEU A 168 -3.62 -3.23 -31.25
N SER A 169 -4.93 -3.40 -31.45
CA SER A 169 -5.69 -2.64 -32.45
C SER A 169 -6.25 -1.35 -31.85
N GLY A 170 -6.77 -0.46 -32.69
CA GLY A 170 -7.48 0.72 -32.20
C GLY A 170 -8.72 0.37 -31.35
N SER A 171 -9.33 -0.80 -31.58
CA SER A 171 -10.45 -1.27 -30.76
C SER A 171 -10.04 -1.75 -29.36
N ASP A 172 -8.74 -1.99 -29.14
CA ASP A 172 -8.17 -2.38 -27.86
C ASP A 172 -7.67 -1.18 -27.04
N ALA A 173 -7.46 -0.02 -27.67
CA ALA A 173 -6.81 1.15 -27.06
C ALA A 173 -7.49 1.61 -25.76
N LEU A 174 -8.74 2.08 -25.84
CA LEU A 174 -9.48 2.51 -24.65
C LEU A 174 -9.73 1.35 -23.67
N PRO A 175 -10.21 0.16 -24.09
CA PRO A 175 -10.38 -0.99 -23.20
C PRO A 175 -9.12 -1.36 -22.42
N PHE A 176 -7.92 -1.23 -23.00
CA PHE A 176 -6.68 -1.52 -22.30
C PHE A 176 -6.34 -0.45 -21.26
N MET A 177 -6.51 0.83 -21.57
CA MET A 177 -6.07 1.94 -20.71
C MET A 177 -7.12 2.49 -19.73
N SER A 178 -8.41 2.16 -19.89
CA SER A 178 -9.51 2.63 -19.03
C SER A 178 -9.57 1.88 -17.69
N ALA A 179 -8.53 1.97 -16.87
CA ALA A 179 -8.48 1.31 -15.57
C ALA A 179 -7.61 2.08 -14.56
N ASN A 180 -7.81 1.81 -13.27
CA ASN A 180 -7.03 2.37 -12.15
C ASN A 180 -5.93 1.43 -11.65
N ALA A 181 -5.29 0.68 -12.55
CA ALA A 181 -4.40 -0.41 -12.16
C ALA A 181 -3.13 0.06 -11.43
N MET A 182 -2.59 1.25 -11.74
CA MET A 182 -1.42 1.81 -11.06
C MET A 182 -1.80 2.32 -9.66
N THR A 183 -2.93 3.03 -9.57
CA THR A 183 -3.49 3.53 -8.33
C THR A 183 -3.81 2.38 -7.36
N LEU A 184 -4.47 1.32 -7.85
CA LEU A 184 -4.77 0.13 -7.06
C LEU A 184 -3.50 -0.67 -6.73
N GLY A 185 -2.48 -0.63 -7.60
CA GLY A 185 -1.18 -1.26 -7.36
C GLY A 185 -0.46 -0.62 -6.17
N ASP A 186 -0.35 0.70 -6.18
CA ASP A 186 0.20 1.47 -5.06
C ASP A 186 -0.60 1.22 -3.76
N ALA A 187 -1.93 1.18 -3.85
CA ALA A 187 -2.79 0.94 -2.68
C ALA A 187 -2.64 -0.48 -2.12
N ALA A 188 -2.57 -1.49 -2.97
CA ALA A 188 -2.36 -2.88 -2.57
C ALA A 188 -0.99 -3.07 -1.93
N LEU A 189 0.07 -2.46 -2.49
CA LEU A 189 1.41 -2.46 -1.90
C LEU A 189 1.44 -1.76 -0.54
N ALA A 190 0.73 -0.64 -0.38
CA ALA A 190 0.61 0.05 0.89
C ALA A 190 -0.04 -0.85 1.95
N CYS A 191 -1.19 -1.46 1.63
CA CYS A 191 -1.89 -2.35 2.55
C CYS A 191 -1.04 -3.58 2.94
N ALA A 192 -0.46 -4.25 1.94
CA ALA A 192 0.37 -5.43 2.15
C ALA A 192 1.65 -5.13 2.94
N GLY A 193 2.21 -3.93 2.79
CA GLY A 193 3.38 -3.49 3.56
C GLY A 193 3.03 -3.02 4.98
N LEU A 194 1.88 -2.38 5.18
CA LEU A 194 1.48 -1.87 6.49
C LEU A 194 0.96 -2.95 7.43
N ARG A 195 0.33 -4.02 6.92
CA ARG A 195 -0.15 -5.13 7.75
C ARG A 195 0.94 -5.72 8.66
N PRO A 196 2.07 -6.23 8.13
CA PRO A 196 3.12 -6.80 8.99
C PRO A 196 3.73 -5.75 9.92
N LEU A 197 3.76 -4.46 9.56
CA LEU A 197 4.25 -3.40 10.44
C LEU A 197 3.31 -3.10 11.60
N LEU A 198 1.98 -3.10 11.37
CA LEU A 198 1.01 -2.97 12.44
C LEU A 198 1.07 -4.17 13.39
N GLU A 199 1.24 -5.39 12.87
CA GLU A 199 1.47 -6.58 13.70
C GLU A 199 2.77 -6.45 14.50
N ALA A 200 3.87 -6.06 13.86
CA ALA A 200 5.16 -5.83 14.51
C ALA A 200 5.09 -4.75 15.59
N SER A 201 4.25 -3.72 15.40
CA SER A 201 4.04 -2.66 16.39
C SER A 201 3.56 -3.20 17.75
N ILE A 202 2.81 -4.30 17.75
CA ILE A 202 2.36 -4.95 18.98
C ILE A 202 3.54 -5.64 19.68
N GLY A 203 4.38 -6.33 18.91
CA GLY A 203 5.59 -6.97 19.43
C GLY A 203 6.61 -5.96 19.98
N VAL A 204 6.82 -4.85 19.28
CA VAL A 204 7.66 -3.72 19.73
C VAL A 204 7.08 -3.13 21.02
N ALA A 205 5.77 -2.86 21.06
CA ALA A 205 5.12 -2.36 22.26
C ALA A 205 5.27 -3.30 23.46
N ALA A 206 5.26 -4.62 23.25
CA ALA A 206 5.51 -5.59 24.32
C ALA A 206 6.94 -5.47 24.88
N GLN A 207 7.93 -5.09 24.07
CA GLN A 207 9.28 -4.79 24.56
C GLN A 207 9.29 -3.54 25.44
N SER A 208 8.60 -2.48 25.02
CA SER A 208 8.43 -1.26 25.82
C SER A 208 7.68 -1.53 27.12
N TRP A 209 6.66 -2.40 27.09
CA TRP A 209 5.89 -2.82 28.26
C TRP A 209 6.79 -3.44 29.32
N ARG A 210 7.68 -4.36 28.89
CA ARG A 210 8.69 -4.97 29.76
C ARG A 210 9.69 -3.93 30.25
N ALA A 211 10.15 -3.02 29.38
CA ALA A 211 11.16 -2.01 29.75
C ALA A 211 10.75 -1.19 30.99
N VAL A 212 9.46 -0.91 31.17
CA VAL A 212 8.95 -0.09 32.29
C VAL A 212 8.10 -0.86 33.31
N ASP A 213 7.95 -2.18 33.16
CA ASP A 213 7.00 -3.01 33.93
C ASP A 213 5.57 -2.42 33.97
N ALA A 214 5.04 -2.09 32.79
CA ALA A 214 3.70 -1.54 32.67
C ALA A 214 2.63 -2.54 33.15
N SER A 215 1.53 -2.01 33.68
CA SER A 215 0.38 -2.76 34.18
C SER A 215 -0.36 -3.47 33.05
N ASP A 216 -0.71 -4.73 33.29
CA ASP A 216 -1.51 -5.55 32.38
C ASP A 216 -3.01 -5.36 32.56
N GLU A 217 -3.46 -4.66 33.62
CA GLU A 217 -4.88 -4.39 33.87
C GLU A 217 -5.64 -3.80 32.66
N PRO A 218 -5.07 -2.85 31.89
CA PRO A 218 -5.72 -2.32 30.69
C PRO A 218 -5.95 -3.36 29.58
N LEU A 219 -5.28 -4.51 29.66
CA LEU A 219 -5.40 -5.62 28.73
C LEU A 219 -6.42 -6.66 29.21
N GLU A 220 -6.87 -6.62 30.47
CA GLU A 220 -7.70 -7.66 31.06
C GLU A 220 -9.04 -7.87 30.35
N GLN A 221 -9.52 -9.12 30.38
CA GLN A 221 -10.70 -9.52 29.61
C GLN A 221 -11.96 -8.70 29.95
N PRO A 222 -12.30 -8.40 31.22
CA PRO A 222 -13.44 -7.55 31.56
C PRO A 222 -13.34 -6.13 30.96
N VAL A 223 -12.12 -5.57 30.85
CA VAL A 223 -11.89 -4.26 30.24
C VAL A 223 -12.17 -4.32 28.74
N GLN A 224 -11.71 -5.38 28.06
CA GLN A 224 -11.95 -5.54 26.62
C GLN A 224 -13.42 -5.85 26.31
N ASP A 225 -14.07 -6.66 27.15
CA ASP A 225 -15.47 -7.05 26.95
C ASP A 225 -16.45 -5.88 27.15
N ALA A 226 -16.07 -4.88 27.94
CA ALA A 226 -16.85 -3.68 28.17
C ALA A 226 -16.96 -2.79 26.91
N ARG A 227 -16.03 -2.88 25.97
CA ARG A 227 -16.05 -2.13 24.70
C ARG A 227 -15.47 -2.95 23.54
N ARG A 228 -16.37 -3.59 22.79
CA ARG A 228 -16.05 -4.68 21.83
C ARG A 228 -15.70 -4.20 20.41
N HIS A 229 -14.71 -3.33 20.27
CA HIS A 229 -14.15 -3.06 18.94
C HIS A 229 -13.24 -4.23 18.50
N PRO A 230 -13.37 -4.77 17.27
CA PRO A 230 -12.59 -5.93 16.81
C PRO A 230 -11.07 -5.71 16.88
N GLY A 231 -10.58 -4.59 16.36
CA GLY A 231 -9.16 -4.25 16.42
C GLY A 231 -8.64 -4.10 17.86
N GLN A 232 -9.45 -3.53 18.76
CA GLN A 232 -9.08 -3.42 20.18
C GLN A 232 -8.88 -4.81 20.81
N ALA A 233 -9.82 -5.72 20.58
CA ALA A 233 -9.72 -7.09 21.07
C ALA A 233 -8.53 -7.85 20.47
N ARG A 234 -8.25 -7.64 19.16
CA ARG A 234 -7.09 -8.21 18.46
C ARG A 234 -5.78 -7.82 19.17
N VAL A 235 -5.57 -6.52 19.37
CA VAL A 235 -4.34 -5.99 19.99
C VAL A 235 -4.18 -6.45 21.43
N ALA A 236 -5.23 -6.33 22.25
CA ALA A 236 -5.16 -6.75 23.66
C ALA A 236 -4.87 -8.25 23.79
N THR A 237 -5.50 -9.09 22.95
CA THR A 237 -5.26 -10.54 22.94
C THR A 237 -3.82 -10.87 22.56
N ARG A 238 -3.26 -10.19 21.55
CA ARG A 238 -1.87 -10.39 21.13
C ARG A 238 -0.89 -9.97 22.22
N LEU A 239 -1.08 -8.81 22.86
CA LEU A 239 -0.24 -8.38 23.98
C LEU A 239 -0.28 -9.36 25.16
N ARG A 240 -1.46 -9.81 25.59
CA ARG A 240 -1.58 -10.82 26.67
C ARG A 240 -0.85 -12.14 26.36
N ARG A 241 -0.74 -12.52 25.08
CA ARG A 241 0.03 -13.71 24.67
C ARG A 241 1.53 -13.49 24.70
N LEU A 242 1.99 -12.25 24.50
CA LEU A 242 3.41 -11.92 24.48
C LEU A 242 3.94 -11.61 25.89
N LEU A 243 3.10 -11.07 26.77
CA LEU A 243 3.48 -10.63 28.11
C LEU A 243 3.28 -11.75 29.13
N VAL A 244 4.17 -11.76 30.14
CA VAL A 244 4.01 -12.60 31.33
C VAL A 244 3.48 -11.69 32.44
N PRO A 245 2.35 -12.03 33.06
CA PRO A 245 1.77 -11.21 34.12
C PRO A 245 2.76 -10.94 35.25
N GLY A 246 2.82 -9.70 35.71
CA GLY A 246 3.72 -9.28 36.77
C GLY A 246 3.17 -8.10 37.58
N PRO A 247 3.73 -7.84 38.78
CA PRO A 247 3.35 -6.68 39.57
C PRO A 247 3.74 -5.40 38.82
N SER A 248 2.81 -4.45 38.71
CA SER A 248 3.11 -3.12 38.22
C SER A 248 3.53 -2.21 39.37
N PRO A 249 4.57 -1.38 39.22
CA PRO A 249 4.99 -0.42 40.24
C PRO A 249 4.04 0.80 40.32
N ARG A 250 3.04 0.91 39.44
CA ARG A 250 2.16 2.06 39.31
C ARG A 250 0.70 1.64 39.27
N LEU A 251 -0.18 2.51 39.77
CA LEU A 251 -1.63 2.32 39.65
C LEU A 251 -2.11 2.48 38.20
N GLN A 252 -1.53 3.43 37.46
CA GLN A 252 -1.84 3.65 36.05
C GLN A 252 -0.58 4.05 35.29
N ASP A 253 -0.39 3.45 34.13
CA ASP A 253 0.62 3.89 33.17
C ASP A 253 0.09 5.02 32.26
N PRO A 254 1.01 5.78 31.63
CA PRO A 254 0.68 6.74 30.60
C PRO A 254 -0.13 6.11 29.44
N TYR A 255 -0.80 6.96 28.66
CA TYR A 255 -1.63 6.51 27.54
C TYR A 255 -0.87 5.70 26.50
N GLY A 256 0.45 5.91 26.37
CA GLY A 256 1.35 5.07 25.57
C GLY A 256 1.12 3.56 25.73
N TYR A 257 0.75 3.13 26.94
CA TYR A 257 0.49 1.75 27.33
C TYR A 257 -1.01 1.51 27.51
N ARG A 258 -1.66 2.31 28.36
CA ARG A 258 -3.06 2.06 28.78
C ARG A 258 -4.10 2.25 27.67
N ALA A 259 -3.83 3.12 26.70
CA ALA A 259 -4.72 3.36 25.56
C ALA A 259 -4.30 2.58 24.29
N LEU A 260 -3.27 1.72 24.39
CA LEU A 260 -2.68 1.05 23.24
C LEU A 260 -3.67 0.17 22.47
N PRO A 261 -4.46 -0.72 23.12
CA PRO A 261 -5.44 -1.53 22.39
C PRO A 261 -6.43 -0.68 21.59
N GLN A 262 -6.89 0.44 22.14
CA GLN A 262 -7.87 1.31 21.51
C GLN A 262 -7.30 2.03 20.28
N VAL A 263 -6.06 2.52 20.36
CA VAL A 263 -5.43 3.29 19.28
C VAL A 263 -4.88 2.38 18.19
N HIS A 264 -4.07 1.37 18.53
CA HIS A 264 -3.55 0.43 17.55
C HIS A 264 -4.69 -0.40 16.93
N GLY A 265 -5.71 -0.74 17.73
CA GLY A 265 -6.89 -1.44 17.24
C GLY A 265 -7.64 -0.66 16.16
N ALA A 266 -7.80 0.66 16.33
CA ALA A 266 -8.42 1.51 15.31
C ALA A 266 -7.62 1.53 14.00
N ALA A 267 -6.29 1.42 14.05
CA ALA A 267 -5.46 1.31 12.84
C ALA A 267 -5.64 -0.04 12.13
N PHE A 268 -5.80 -1.14 12.87
CA PHE A 268 -6.17 -2.42 12.28
C PHE A 268 -7.55 -2.39 11.63
N ASP A 269 -8.56 -1.82 12.30
CA ASP A 269 -9.91 -1.70 11.73
C ASP A 269 -9.90 -0.82 10.45
N ALA A 270 -9.10 0.25 10.44
CA ALA A 270 -8.92 1.10 9.27
C ALA A 270 -8.19 0.38 8.12
N LEU A 271 -7.16 -0.42 8.43
CA LEU A 271 -6.45 -1.22 7.43
C LEU A 271 -7.34 -2.31 6.85
N ASP A 272 -8.09 -3.05 7.69
CA ASP A 272 -9.06 -4.06 7.25
C ASP A 272 -10.10 -3.44 6.28
N THR A 273 -10.56 -2.21 6.58
CA THR A 273 -11.46 -1.45 5.69
C THR A 273 -10.80 -1.07 4.37
N ALA A 274 -9.57 -0.55 4.40
CA ALA A 274 -8.83 -0.18 3.20
C ALA A 274 -8.55 -1.39 2.31
N GLU A 275 -8.12 -2.51 2.90
CA GLU A 275 -7.91 -3.78 2.20
C GLU A 275 -9.20 -4.29 1.54
N GLN A 276 -10.34 -4.21 2.22
CA GLN A 276 -11.62 -4.61 1.65
C GLN A 276 -11.99 -3.76 0.42
N VAL A 277 -11.83 -2.44 0.51
CA VAL A 277 -12.16 -1.52 -0.59
C VAL A 277 -11.23 -1.74 -1.78
N VAL A 278 -9.91 -1.79 -1.54
CA VAL A 278 -8.91 -2.06 -2.60
C VAL A 278 -9.15 -3.43 -3.25
N THR A 279 -9.46 -4.44 -2.44
CA THR A 279 -9.75 -5.80 -2.93
C THR A 279 -10.99 -5.84 -3.80
N THR A 280 -12.01 -5.06 -3.46
CA THR A 280 -13.22 -4.93 -4.27
C THR A 280 -12.88 -4.35 -5.64
N ASP A 281 -12.14 -3.24 -5.70
CA ASP A 281 -11.84 -2.54 -6.95
C ASP A 281 -10.89 -3.32 -7.86
N MET A 282 -9.85 -3.97 -7.32
CA MET A 282 -8.89 -4.73 -8.15
C MET A 282 -9.46 -6.03 -8.73
N ASN A 283 -10.57 -6.51 -8.19
CA ASN A 283 -11.31 -7.67 -8.66
C ASN A 283 -12.60 -7.30 -9.41
N SER A 284 -12.79 -6.03 -9.78
CA SER A 284 -13.99 -5.53 -10.46
C SER A 284 -13.73 -5.18 -11.93
N ALA A 285 -14.79 -5.30 -12.74
CA ALA A 285 -14.83 -4.79 -14.12
C ALA A 285 -15.25 -3.30 -14.08
N ALA A 286 -14.28 -2.42 -13.86
CA ALA A 286 -14.49 -1.00 -13.61
C ALA A 286 -14.30 -0.11 -14.86
N GLU A 287 -14.11 -0.71 -16.04
CA GLU A 287 -13.89 -0.02 -17.29
C GLU A 287 -15.12 0.81 -17.74
N ASN A 288 -14.85 1.88 -18.50
CA ASN A 288 -15.88 2.65 -19.19
C ASN A 288 -15.60 2.71 -20.70
N PRO A 289 -16.52 2.22 -21.56
CA PRO A 289 -17.77 1.52 -21.20
C PRO A 289 -17.54 0.08 -20.72
N LEU A 290 -18.48 -0.43 -19.92
CA LEU A 290 -18.55 -1.83 -19.52
C LEU A 290 -19.28 -2.66 -20.59
N ILE A 291 -18.68 -3.73 -21.08
CA ILE A 291 -19.28 -4.67 -22.01
C ILE A 291 -19.95 -5.83 -21.26
N ALA A 292 -21.27 -5.82 -21.19
CA ALA A 292 -22.05 -6.83 -20.48
C ALA A 292 -23.41 -7.07 -21.15
N GLY A 293 -23.82 -8.35 -21.23
CA GLY A 293 -25.12 -8.72 -21.83
C GLY A 293 -25.25 -8.35 -23.31
N GLY A 294 -24.14 -8.35 -24.07
CA GLY A 294 -24.15 -7.98 -25.49
C GLY A 294 -24.24 -6.47 -25.75
N ARG A 295 -24.06 -5.62 -24.73
CA ARG A 295 -24.17 -4.17 -24.82
C ARG A 295 -22.99 -3.46 -24.15
N ALA A 296 -22.68 -2.25 -24.63
CA ALA A 296 -21.81 -1.30 -23.94
C ALA A 296 -22.60 -0.40 -22.98
N TRP A 297 -22.17 -0.33 -21.72
CA TRP A 297 -22.75 0.48 -20.67
C TRP A 297 -21.78 1.60 -20.28
N HIS A 298 -22.10 2.83 -20.67
CA HIS A 298 -21.36 4.03 -20.26
C HIS A 298 -21.62 4.30 -18.78
N ASN A 299 -20.56 4.44 -17.98
CA ASN A 299 -20.64 4.46 -16.53
C ASN A 299 -19.46 5.22 -15.90
N GLY A 300 -19.48 5.36 -14.56
CA GLY A 300 -18.46 6.05 -13.76
C GLY A 300 -17.63 5.13 -12.85
N ASN A 301 -17.58 3.82 -13.10
CA ASN A 301 -16.90 2.86 -12.22
C ASN A 301 -15.38 3.09 -12.13
N PHE A 302 -14.80 3.85 -13.07
CA PHE A 302 -13.41 4.28 -13.02
C PHE A 302 -13.11 5.31 -11.91
N HIS A 303 -14.11 5.80 -11.17
CA HIS A 303 -13.91 6.82 -10.15
C HIS A 303 -13.51 6.23 -8.78
N THR A 304 -12.30 6.57 -8.31
CA THR A 304 -11.68 5.93 -7.11
C THR A 304 -11.98 6.60 -5.77
N ALA A 305 -13.15 7.25 -5.62
CA ALA A 305 -13.51 7.92 -4.36
C ALA A 305 -13.52 6.99 -3.13
N PRO A 306 -14.08 5.75 -3.20
CA PRO A 306 -14.07 4.83 -2.07
C PRO A 306 -12.64 4.49 -1.62
N VAL A 307 -11.75 4.20 -2.58
CA VAL A 307 -10.34 3.90 -2.32
C VAL A 307 -9.66 5.08 -1.64
N ALA A 308 -9.85 6.30 -2.17
CA ALA A 308 -9.22 7.50 -1.62
C ALA A 308 -9.63 7.74 -0.15
N LEU A 309 -10.93 7.69 0.15
CA LEU A 309 -11.45 7.92 1.51
C LEU A 309 -10.98 6.85 2.50
N ALA A 310 -10.94 5.58 2.09
CA ALA A 310 -10.45 4.51 2.96
C ALA A 310 -8.97 4.68 3.30
N LEU A 311 -8.15 5.09 2.32
CA LEU A 311 -6.71 5.34 2.52
C LEU A 311 -6.45 6.62 3.34
N ASP A 312 -7.26 7.67 3.20
CA ASP A 312 -7.20 8.85 4.08
C ASP A 312 -7.46 8.46 5.54
N GLY A 313 -8.48 7.63 5.78
CA GLY A 313 -8.78 7.09 7.11
C GLY A 313 -7.63 6.25 7.68
N LEU A 314 -7.03 5.37 6.87
CA LEU A 314 -5.87 4.57 7.27
C LEU A 314 -4.67 5.44 7.64
N ARG A 315 -4.32 6.44 6.83
CA ARG A 315 -3.20 7.37 7.12
C ARG A 315 -3.43 8.12 8.43
N ALA A 316 -4.66 8.58 8.68
CA ALA A 316 -5.01 9.24 9.94
C ALA A 316 -4.86 8.31 11.16
N ALA A 317 -5.31 7.05 11.06
CA ALA A 317 -5.16 6.07 12.14
C ALA A 317 -3.69 5.69 12.40
N LEU A 318 -2.88 5.63 11.34
CA LEU A 318 -1.45 5.34 11.44
C LEU A 318 -0.69 6.45 12.20
N VAL A 319 -1.02 7.73 11.98
CA VAL A 319 -0.44 8.85 12.75
C VAL A 319 -0.71 8.73 14.25
N GLN A 320 -1.91 8.30 14.64
CA GLN A 320 -2.24 8.08 16.05
C GLN A 320 -1.41 6.95 16.65
N THR A 321 -1.26 5.86 15.90
CA THR A 321 -0.46 4.69 16.29
C THR A 321 1.02 5.05 16.45
N ALA A 322 1.60 5.77 15.49
CA ALA A 322 2.96 6.27 15.54
C ALA A 322 3.17 7.26 16.69
N SER A 323 2.22 8.16 16.93
CA SER A 323 2.27 9.10 18.07
C SER A 323 2.28 8.37 19.41
N LEU A 324 1.60 7.22 19.50
CA LEU A 324 1.61 6.41 20.71
C LEU A 324 2.93 5.67 20.91
N SER A 325 3.56 5.23 19.82
CA SER A 325 4.93 4.70 19.84
C SER A 325 5.95 5.74 20.33
N THR A 326 5.90 6.98 19.83
CA THR A 326 6.78 8.06 20.32
C THR A 326 6.50 8.42 21.78
N ALA A 327 5.26 8.30 22.25
CA ALA A 327 4.94 8.49 23.67
C ALA A 327 5.54 7.39 24.57
N ARG A 328 5.57 6.13 24.12
CA ARG A 328 6.27 5.05 24.83
C ARG A 328 7.78 5.24 24.82
N LEU A 329 8.34 5.66 23.68
CA LEU A 329 9.75 6.04 23.55
C LEU A 329 10.13 7.08 24.61
N ALA A 330 9.39 8.20 24.68
CA ALA A 330 9.62 9.24 25.67
C ALA A 330 9.48 8.74 27.11
N THR A 331 8.49 7.86 27.38
CA THR A 331 8.33 7.26 28.71
C THR A 331 9.57 6.46 29.14
N MET A 332 10.25 5.77 28.21
CA MET A 332 11.48 5.02 28.51
C MET A 332 12.70 5.91 28.75
N MET A 333 12.67 7.17 28.32
CA MET A 333 13.75 8.13 28.60
C MET A 333 13.72 8.66 30.03
N GLU A 334 12.59 8.47 30.73
CA GLU A 334 12.32 9.08 32.03
C GLU A 334 12.64 8.14 33.21
N PRO A 335 13.54 8.53 34.13
CA PRO A 335 13.89 7.72 35.31
C PRO A 335 12.70 7.35 36.19
N ALA A 336 11.67 8.20 36.23
CA ALA A 336 10.46 7.94 37.01
C ALA A 336 9.72 6.67 36.58
N TYR A 337 9.94 6.20 35.34
CA TYR A 337 9.30 5.00 34.80
C TYR A 337 10.25 3.81 34.70
N THR A 338 11.54 4.05 34.46
CA THR A 338 12.55 2.98 34.27
C THR A 338 13.40 2.69 35.50
N GLY A 339 13.55 3.66 36.41
CA GLY A 339 14.53 3.62 37.49
C GLY A 339 15.99 3.76 37.02
N LEU A 340 16.21 4.09 35.74
CA LEU A 340 17.54 4.20 35.13
C LEU A 340 18.00 5.67 35.06
N ILE A 341 19.25 5.88 34.62
CA ILE A 341 19.76 7.22 34.31
C ILE A 341 18.92 7.81 33.15
N PRO A 342 18.62 9.13 33.18
CA PRO A 342 17.89 9.79 32.09
C PRO A 342 18.41 9.42 30.71
N PHE A 343 17.49 9.30 29.75
CA PHE A 343 17.77 8.97 28.36
C PHE A 343 18.45 7.60 28.17
N LEU A 344 18.37 6.69 29.14
CA LEU A 344 19.05 5.39 29.07
C LEU A 344 20.56 5.53 28.82
N ALA A 345 21.17 6.56 29.41
CA ALA A 345 22.61 6.78 29.38
C ALA A 345 23.36 5.80 30.31
N ASP A 346 24.64 5.55 30.02
CA ASP A 346 25.52 4.72 30.86
C ASP A 346 26.06 5.48 32.08
N ARG A 347 26.05 6.82 32.03
CA ARG A 347 26.59 7.69 33.09
C ARG A 347 25.86 9.04 33.16
N PRO A 348 25.90 9.74 34.32
CA PRO A 348 25.32 11.08 34.44
C PRO A 348 25.93 12.08 33.45
N GLY A 349 25.08 12.89 32.82
CA GLY A 349 25.48 13.94 31.87
C GLY A 349 25.70 13.48 30.42
N ALA A 350 25.71 12.17 30.16
CA ALA A 350 25.70 11.62 28.81
C ALA A 350 24.29 11.68 28.19
N SER A 351 24.21 11.72 26.85
CA SER A 351 22.93 11.87 26.14
C SER A 351 22.24 10.53 25.87
N GLY A 352 22.95 9.41 25.95
CA GLY A 352 22.39 8.07 25.79
C GLY A 352 21.59 7.92 24.51
N ALA A 353 20.30 7.62 24.67
CA ALA A 353 19.32 7.39 23.62
C ALA A 353 18.45 8.62 23.27
N LEU A 354 18.76 9.81 23.81
CA LEU A 354 18.01 11.05 23.54
C LEU A 354 17.78 11.30 22.03
N ILE A 355 18.81 11.03 21.21
CA ILE A 355 18.75 11.26 19.76
C ILE A 355 17.63 10.46 19.06
N LEU A 356 17.20 9.33 19.65
CA LEU A 356 16.09 8.54 19.10
C LEU A 356 14.77 9.31 19.11
N GLU A 357 14.56 10.21 20.09
CA GLU A 357 13.36 11.06 20.12
C GLU A 357 13.33 12.01 18.94
N TYR A 358 14.47 12.64 18.61
CA TYR A 358 14.58 13.54 17.46
C TYR A 358 14.26 12.82 16.15
N VAL A 359 14.85 11.64 15.95
CA VAL A 359 14.62 10.82 14.74
C VAL A 359 13.16 10.37 14.65
N ALA A 360 12.59 9.88 15.75
CA ALA A 360 11.20 9.39 15.76
C ALA A 360 10.19 10.53 15.57
N TYR A 361 10.42 11.70 16.16
CA TYR A 361 9.53 12.86 15.99
C TYR A 361 9.62 13.48 14.59
N ASP A 362 10.78 13.45 13.93
CA ASP A 362 10.92 13.86 12.53
C ASP A 362 10.18 12.90 11.59
N ALA A 363 10.36 11.59 11.78
CA ALA A 363 9.60 10.58 11.03
C ALA A 363 8.08 10.71 11.27
N LEU A 364 7.66 10.98 12.51
CA LEU A 364 6.25 11.28 12.84
C LEU A 364 5.76 12.58 12.18
N ALA A 365 6.59 13.60 12.03
CA ALA A 365 6.23 14.82 11.31
C ALA A 365 5.97 14.52 9.82
N THR A 366 6.80 13.67 9.21
CA THR A 366 6.58 13.16 7.85
C THR A 366 5.25 12.41 7.74
N LEU A 367 4.94 11.52 8.68
CA LEU A 367 3.64 10.82 8.73
C LEU A 367 2.46 11.79 8.83
N ARG A 368 2.55 12.84 9.63
CA ARG A 368 1.50 13.88 9.77
C ARG A 368 1.27 14.62 8.46
N ASN A 369 2.34 15.01 7.77
CA ASN A 369 2.24 15.66 6.46
C ASN A 369 1.60 14.71 5.44
N LEU A 370 2.01 13.45 5.45
CA LEU A 370 1.43 12.40 4.62
C LEU A 370 0.00 12.04 5.02
N ALA A 371 -0.54 12.46 6.17
CA ALA A 371 -1.92 12.18 6.57
C ALA A 371 -2.90 13.31 6.26
N ALA A 372 -2.42 14.42 5.67
CA ALA A 372 -3.29 15.46 5.16
C ALA A 372 -4.30 14.84 4.16
N PRO A 373 -5.62 15.07 4.34
CA PRO A 373 -6.62 14.50 3.45
C PRO A 373 -6.44 15.01 2.02
N VAL A 374 -6.27 14.09 1.08
CA VAL A 374 -6.12 14.46 -0.34
C VAL A 374 -7.48 14.59 -1.01
N THR A 375 -8.51 13.99 -0.42
CA THR A 375 -9.89 14.00 -0.92
C THR A 375 -10.60 15.35 -0.78
N LEU A 376 -9.95 16.36 -0.19
CA LEU A 376 -10.45 17.73 -0.11
C LEU A 376 -10.12 18.55 -1.36
N GLY A 377 -9.31 18.02 -2.28
CA GLY A 377 -8.99 18.66 -3.55
C GLY A 377 -10.15 18.62 -4.54
N GLY A 378 -10.09 19.50 -5.56
CA GLY A 378 -10.97 19.48 -6.72
C GLY A 378 -10.17 19.57 -8.02
N ALA A 379 -10.70 19.03 -9.11
CA ALA A 379 -10.11 19.13 -10.44
C ALA A 379 -11.22 19.31 -11.49
N VAL A 380 -10.99 20.19 -12.46
CA VAL A 380 -11.86 20.37 -13.63
C VAL A 380 -10.99 20.26 -14.87
N LEU A 381 -11.29 19.28 -15.71
CA LEU A 381 -10.54 18.90 -16.90
C LEU A 381 -11.48 18.76 -18.10
N SER A 382 -10.89 18.51 -19.27
CA SER A 382 -11.66 18.07 -20.43
C SER A 382 -12.81 19.04 -20.78
N ARG A 383 -12.53 20.35 -20.75
CA ARG A 383 -13.52 21.43 -20.98
C ARG A 383 -14.75 21.32 -20.07
N SER A 384 -14.53 20.98 -18.80
CA SER A 384 -15.55 20.81 -17.76
C SER A 384 -16.47 19.59 -17.93
N VAL A 385 -16.15 18.67 -18.85
CA VAL A 385 -16.83 17.36 -18.90
C VAL A 385 -16.37 16.43 -17.78
N GLU A 386 -15.12 16.61 -17.32
CA GLU A 386 -14.54 15.89 -16.19
C GLU A 386 -14.33 16.89 -15.06
N ASP A 387 -15.39 17.14 -14.28
CA ASP A 387 -15.49 18.21 -13.29
C ASP A 387 -15.25 17.75 -11.84
N HIS A 388 -14.90 16.47 -11.65
CA HIS A 388 -14.58 15.89 -10.35
C HIS A 388 -13.52 14.79 -10.47
N ALA A 389 -12.69 14.66 -9.43
CA ALA A 389 -11.72 13.59 -9.28
C ALA A 389 -11.60 13.14 -7.83
N GLY A 390 -11.49 11.83 -7.60
CA GLY A 390 -11.39 11.26 -6.26
C GLY A 390 -10.00 11.39 -5.62
N PHE A 391 -8.96 11.73 -6.39
CA PHE A 391 -7.56 11.77 -5.94
C PHE A 391 -7.04 10.46 -5.32
N GLY A 392 -7.63 9.31 -5.72
CA GLY A 392 -7.20 8.00 -5.25
C GLY A 392 -5.73 7.70 -5.55
N THR A 393 -5.21 8.20 -6.68
CA THR A 393 -3.77 8.11 -7.01
C THR A 393 -2.90 8.76 -5.95
N GLN A 394 -3.28 9.96 -5.48
CA GLN A 394 -2.55 10.70 -4.45
C GLN A 394 -2.67 10.01 -3.09
N ALA A 395 -3.85 9.49 -2.76
CA ALA A 395 -4.09 8.76 -1.52
C ALA A 395 -3.24 7.47 -1.45
N ALA A 396 -3.21 6.70 -2.53
CA ALA A 396 -2.42 5.47 -2.66
C ALA A 396 -0.92 5.73 -2.50
N ARG A 397 -0.39 6.74 -3.19
CA ARG A 397 1.02 7.13 -3.09
C ARG A 397 1.40 7.63 -1.72
N ALA A 398 0.59 8.50 -1.13
CA ALA A 398 0.83 9.01 0.21
C ALA A 398 0.78 7.88 1.24
N CYS A 399 -0.16 6.94 1.09
CA CYS A 399 -0.28 5.78 1.97
C CYS A 399 0.94 4.85 1.84
N LEU A 400 1.38 4.54 0.62
CA LEU A 400 2.58 3.75 0.38
C LEU A 400 3.83 4.41 1.00
N ALA A 401 3.95 5.74 0.87
CA ALA A 401 5.06 6.51 1.43
C ALA A 401 5.06 6.58 2.97
N THR A 402 3.98 6.18 3.66
CA THR A 402 3.97 6.14 5.14
C THR A 402 4.79 4.99 5.72
N ARG A 403 5.11 3.97 4.91
CA ARG A 403 5.76 2.74 5.37
C ARG A 403 7.11 3.01 6.03
N GLU A 404 8.01 3.67 5.31
CA GLU A 404 9.37 3.95 5.79
C GLU A 404 9.41 4.81 7.06
N PRO A 405 8.74 5.97 7.16
CA PRO A 405 8.75 6.73 8.41
C PRO A 405 8.07 6.00 9.56
N TYR A 406 7.08 5.13 9.31
CA TYR A 406 6.51 4.28 10.36
C TYR A 406 7.50 3.21 10.84
N GLU A 407 8.23 2.56 9.93
CA GLU A 407 9.33 1.64 10.27
C GLU A 407 10.38 2.32 11.15
N ILE A 408 10.76 3.57 10.84
CA ILE A 408 11.73 4.34 11.63
C ILE A 408 11.20 4.61 13.05
N VAL A 409 9.93 5.02 13.19
CA VAL A 409 9.32 5.24 14.51
C VAL A 409 9.37 3.97 15.36
N LEU A 410 8.98 2.83 14.79
CA LEU A 410 9.01 1.55 15.49
C LEU A 410 10.44 1.10 15.82
N ALA A 411 11.39 1.32 14.92
CA ALA A 411 12.81 1.00 15.15
C ALA A 411 13.38 1.82 16.31
N CYS A 412 13.12 3.12 16.38
CA CYS A 412 13.54 3.97 17.50
C CYS A 412 12.96 3.49 18.85
N GLU A 413 11.66 3.17 18.88
CA GLU A 413 11.03 2.58 20.07
C GLU A 413 11.72 1.26 20.47
N LEU A 414 11.98 0.37 19.51
CA LEU A 414 12.61 -0.91 19.76
C LEU A 414 14.03 -0.76 20.32
N VAL A 415 14.85 0.14 19.76
CA VAL A 415 16.21 0.40 20.26
C VAL A 415 16.16 0.85 21.72
N ALA A 416 15.28 1.79 22.07
CA ALA A 416 15.14 2.25 23.44
C ALA A 416 14.66 1.13 24.38
N ALA A 417 13.68 0.33 23.96
CA ALA A 417 13.17 -0.78 24.76
C ALA A 417 14.23 -1.85 25.03
N VAL A 418 15.06 -2.18 24.04
CA VAL A 418 16.17 -3.13 24.19
C VAL A 418 17.26 -2.57 25.11
N ARG A 419 17.63 -1.30 24.95
CA ARG A 419 18.62 -0.64 25.84
C ARG A 419 18.15 -0.62 27.30
N ALA A 420 16.91 -0.23 27.54
CA ALA A 420 16.32 -0.23 28.88
C ALA A 420 16.30 -1.63 29.50
N GLN A 421 15.90 -2.64 28.74
CA GLN A 421 15.90 -4.03 29.22
C GLN A 421 17.32 -4.52 29.56
N ARG A 422 18.32 -4.25 28.71
CA ARG A 422 19.72 -4.63 28.95
C ARG A 422 20.29 -4.00 30.22
N GLN A 423 20.04 -2.71 30.45
CA GLN A 423 20.48 -2.02 31.68
C GLN A 423 19.80 -2.55 32.93
N ARG A 424 18.61 -3.14 32.78
CA ARG A 424 17.88 -3.85 33.85
C ARG A 424 18.26 -5.33 33.97
N GLY A 425 19.33 -5.76 33.28
CA GLY A 425 19.85 -7.14 33.33
C GLY A 425 19.02 -8.17 32.58
N ARG A 426 18.15 -7.75 31.65
CA ARG A 426 17.31 -8.65 30.85
C ARG A 426 17.94 -8.92 29.49
N SER A 427 17.86 -10.17 29.03
CA SER A 427 18.33 -10.57 27.70
C SER A 427 17.39 -10.06 26.61
N SER A 428 17.95 -9.80 25.43
CA SER A 428 17.18 -9.47 24.23
C SER A 428 17.86 -10.09 23.01
N ASP A 429 17.08 -10.75 22.17
CA ASP A 429 17.54 -11.41 20.96
C ASP A 429 17.63 -10.45 19.75
N VAL A 430 17.30 -9.18 19.96
CA VAL A 430 17.47 -8.15 18.92
C VAL A 430 18.96 -7.87 18.74
N PRO A 431 19.52 -7.98 17.53
CA PRO A 431 20.96 -7.90 17.27
C PRO A 431 21.49 -6.45 17.27
N LEU A 432 21.20 -5.69 18.33
CA LEU A 432 21.74 -4.35 18.55
C LEU A 432 23.11 -4.41 19.22
N ASP A 433 23.97 -3.43 18.96
CA ASP A 433 25.29 -3.35 19.59
C ASP A 433 25.15 -3.26 21.13
N PRO A 434 25.84 -4.13 21.90
CA PRO A 434 25.68 -4.24 23.35
C PRO A 434 26.18 -3.03 24.14
N ARG A 435 26.97 -2.15 23.52
CA ARG A 435 27.58 -0.97 24.15
C ARG A 435 26.53 0.07 24.52
N MET A 436 26.65 0.61 25.73
CA MET A 436 25.71 1.57 26.30
C MET A 436 26.25 3.00 26.32
N GLU A 437 27.56 3.18 26.14
CA GLU A 437 28.17 4.51 26.03
C GLU A 437 27.66 5.29 24.82
N ASP A 438 27.73 6.63 24.90
CA ASP A 438 27.39 7.53 23.80
C ASP A 438 28.17 7.16 22.52
N ARG A 439 27.42 6.88 21.46
CA ARG A 439 27.93 6.52 20.13
C ARG A 439 26.84 6.77 19.07
N PRO A 440 27.19 6.77 17.77
CA PRO A 440 26.18 6.76 16.72
C PRO A 440 25.21 5.57 16.87
N LEU A 441 23.91 5.84 16.71
CA LEU A 441 22.82 4.86 16.83
C LEU A 441 22.16 4.51 15.48
N ASP A 442 22.66 5.06 14.37
CA ASP A 442 22.15 4.81 13.01
C ASP A 442 22.21 3.31 12.65
N ALA A 443 23.30 2.62 13.02
CA ALA A 443 23.41 1.17 12.83
C ALA A 443 22.40 0.37 13.69
N ASP A 444 22.07 0.82 14.90
CA ASP A 444 21.07 0.15 15.74
C ASP A 444 19.65 0.38 15.20
N ILE A 445 19.36 1.58 14.70
CA ILE A 445 18.07 1.89 14.07
C ILE A 445 17.89 0.98 12.85
N GLU A 446 18.91 0.81 12.02
CA GLU A 446 18.82 -0.07 10.85
C GLU A 446 18.71 -1.56 11.23
N ALA A 447 19.46 -2.00 12.26
CA ALA A 447 19.34 -3.35 12.79
C ALA A 447 17.94 -3.62 13.38
N ALA A 448 17.39 -2.66 14.13
CA ALA A 448 16.03 -2.72 14.66
C ALA A 448 14.99 -2.75 13.54
N ARG A 449 15.17 -1.92 12.50
CA ARG A 449 14.30 -1.88 11.31
C ARG A 449 14.27 -3.24 10.60
N THR A 450 15.45 -3.84 10.40
CA THR A 450 15.59 -5.18 9.80
C THR A 450 14.95 -6.28 10.67
N ALA A 451 14.94 -6.10 11.99
CA ALA A 451 14.35 -7.05 12.94
C ALA A 451 12.83 -6.95 13.06
N LEU A 452 12.18 -5.86 12.62
CA LEU A 452 10.73 -5.64 12.75
C LEU A 452 9.87 -6.84 12.29
N PRO A 453 10.15 -7.52 11.17
CA PRO A 453 9.35 -8.68 10.75
C PRO A 453 9.30 -9.82 11.78
N ALA A 454 10.30 -9.95 12.65
CA ALA A 454 10.30 -10.96 13.72
C ALA A 454 9.32 -10.64 14.87
N PHE A 455 8.75 -9.43 14.89
CA PHE A 455 7.78 -8.99 15.88
C PHE A 455 6.32 -9.08 15.43
N ALA A 456 6.08 -9.37 14.14
CA ALA A 456 4.73 -9.51 13.58
C ALA A 456 3.98 -10.72 14.17
#